data_AF-A0A3P6LM96-F1
#
_entry.id   AF-A0A3P6LM96-F1
#
_cell.length_a   1.000
_cell.length_b   1.000
_cell.length_c   1.000
_cell.angle_alpha   90.00
_cell.angle_beta   90.00
_cell.angle_gamma   90.00
#
_symmetry.space_group_name_H-M   'P 1'
#
loop_
_entity.id
_entity.type
_entity.pdbx_description
1 polymer ?
#
loop_
_entity_poly.entity_id
_entity_poly.type
_entity_poly.pdbx_seq_one_letter_code
_entity_poly.pdbx_strand_id
1 'polypeptide(L)'
;MIQLAGYDVYYQEANNETRRRFRDGLKESVEMASRAQVTLAMEIMDYPLMNSISKALGYAHYLNNPWFQLYPDIGNLSAWDNDVQMELQAGIGHIVAVHVKDTKPGVFKNVPFGEGVVDFERCFETLKQSGYCGPYLIEMWSETAEDPAAEVVKARMAKAGMVEAA
;
A
#
# COMPACT_ATOMS: atom_id res chain seq x y z
N MET A 1 -9.23 5.61 -10.32
CA MET A 1 -8.30 4.55 -9.87
C MET A 1 -9.09 3.62 -8.96
N ILE A 2 -8.81 2.32 -9.03
CA ILE A 2 -9.34 1.30 -8.12
C ILE A 2 -8.15 0.64 -7.44
N GLN A 3 -8.15 0.61 -6.10
CA GLN A 3 -7.17 -0.13 -5.32
C GLN A 3 -7.51 -1.63 -5.39
N LEU A 4 -6.49 -2.46 -5.59
CA LEU A 4 -6.62 -3.92 -5.58
C LEU A 4 -5.93 -4.50 -4.34
N ALA A 5 -6.60 -5.46 -3.71
CA ALA A 5 -6.00 -6.29 -2.67
C ALA A 5 -5.27 -7.51 -3.28
N GLY A 6 -4.01 -7.71 -2.89
CA GLY A 6 -3.12 -8.72 -3.47
C GLY A 6 -3.19 -10.11 -2.82
N TYR A 7 -4.38 -10.70 -2.72
CA TYR A 7 -4.56 -12.07 -2.21
C TYR A 7 -4.89 -13.02 -3.37
N ASP A 8 -4.13 -14.11 -3.53
CA ASP A 8 -4.55 -15.22 -4.39
C ASP A 8 -5.67 -16.03 -3.75
N VAL A 9 -5.57 -16.23 -2.44
CA VAL A 9 -6.63 -16.65 -1.53
C VAL A 9 -6.40 -15.99 -0.17
N TYR A 10 -7.47 -15.74 0.58
CA TYR A 10 -7.37 -15.18 1.94
C TYR A 10 -7.76 -16.20 3.02
N TYR A 11 -8.92 -16.83 2.87
CA TYR A 11 -9.44 -17.80 3.85
C TYR A 11 -8.96 -19.25 3.63
N GLN A 12 -8.21 -19.51 2.55
CA GLN A 12 -7.75 -20.84 2.16
C GLN A 12 -6.23 -20.88 2.11
N GLU A 13 -5.65 -22.09 2.13
CA GLU A 13 -4.21 -22.26 1.98
C GLU A 13 -3.77 -22.05 0.52
N ALA A 14 -2.81 -21.14 0.33
CA ALA A 14 -2.28 -20.84 -0.99
C ALA A 14 -1.40 -21.97 -1.52
N ASN A 15 -1.50 -22.22 -2.82
CA ASN A 15 -0.71 -23.21 -3.54
C ASN A 15 -0.39 -22.72 -4.96
N ASN A 16 0.24 -23.57 -5.77
CA ASN A 16 0.62 -23.17 -7.14
C ASN A 16 -0.60 -22.86 -8.02
N GLU A 17 -1.73 -23.53 -7.78
CA GLU A 17 -2.95 -23.32 -8.55
C GLU A 17 -3.66 -22.02 -8.17
N THR A 18 -3.69 -21.64 -6.89
CA THR A 18 -4.23 -20.34 -6.45
C THR A 18 -3.42 -19.19 -7.06
N ARG A 19 -2.08 -19.26 -6.98
CA ARG A 19 -1.19 -18.27 -7.61
C ARG A 19 -1.37 -18.17 -9.12
N ARG A 20 -1.52 -19.31 -9.80
CA ARG A 20 -1.80 -19.34 -11.24
C ARG A 20 -3.11 -18.62 -11.57
N ARG A 21 -4.19 -18.97 -10.87
CA ARG A 21 -5.52 -18.37 -11.07
C ARG A 21 -5.56 -16.89 -10.75
N PHE A 22 -4.89 -16.46 -9.67
CA PHE A 22 -4.75 -15.05 -9.34
C PHE A 22 -4.06 -14.28 -10.47
N ARG A 23 -2.92 -14.79 -10.96
CA ARG A 23 -2.20 -14.14 -12.06
C ARG A 23 -3.04 -14.06 -13.35
N ASP A 24 -3.75 -15.13 -13.69
CA ASP A 24 -4.59 -15.19 -14.88
C ASP A 24 -5.79 -14.21 -14.75
N GLY A 25 -6.44 -14.17 -13.58
CA GLY A 25 -7.52 -13.23 -13.28
C GLY A 25 -7.05 -11.77 -13.18
N LEU A 26 -5.83 -11.52 -12.70
CA LEU A 26 -5.24 -10.20 -12.67
C LEU A 26 -4.98 -9.68 -14.09
N LYS A 27 -4.49 -10.55 -14.99
CA LYS A 27 -4.34 -10.21 -16.40
C LYS A 27 -5.68 -9.84 -17.04
N GLU A 28 -6.71 -10.66 -16.81
CA GLU A 28 -8.06 -10.37 -17.32
C GLU A 28 -8.61 -9.05 -16.77
N SER A 29 -8.41 -8.77 -15.48
CA SER A 29 -8.79 -7.52 -14.83
C SER A 29 -8.10 -6.31 -15.47
N VAL A 30 -6.80 -6.43 -15.77
CA VAL A 30 -6.03 -5.37 -16.44
C VAL A 30 -6.46 -5.17 -17.90
N GLU A 31 -6.87 -6.23 -18.60
CA GLU A 31 -7.48 -6.11 -19.94
C GLU A 31 -8.81 -5.35 -19.89
N MET A 32 -9.65 -5.60 -18.88
CA MET A 32 -10.89 -4.84 -18.65
C MET A 32 -10.59 -3.37 -18.36
N ALA A 33 -9.65 -3.12 -17.43
CA ALA A 33 -9.19 -1.79 -17.06
C ALA A 33 -8.62 -1.02 -18.25
N SER A 34 -7.91 -1.70 -19.15
CA SER A 34 -7.35 -1.10 -20.36
C SER A 34 -8.43 -0.59 -21.31
N ARG A 35 -9.52 -1.37 -21.49
CA ARG A 35 -10.67 -0.93 -22.31
C ARG A 35 -11.42 0.24 -21.69
N ALA A 36 -11.48 0.29 -20.36
CA ALA A 36 -12.16 1.34 -19.61
C ALA A 36 -11.28 2.57 -19.31
N GLN A 37 -9.97 2.49 -19.56
CA GLN A 37 -8.99 3.51 -19.18
C GLN A 37 -9.03 3.84 -17.69
N VAL A 38 -9.12 2.81 -16.85
CA VAL A 38 -9.16 2.92 -15.38
C VAL A 38 -7.90 2.33 -14.78
N THR A 39 -7.15 3.10 -14.00
CA THR A 39 -5.98 2.56 -13.27
C THR A 39 -6.42 1.59 -12.18
N LEU A 40 -5.89 0.37 -12.23
CA LEU A 40 -5.87 -0.58 -11.12
C LEU A 40 -4.52 -0.45 -10.40
N ALA A 41 -4.54 -0.17 -9.10
CA ALA A 41 -3.33 0.04 -8.32
C ALA A 41 -3.21 -1.04 -7.24
N MET A 42 -2.17 -1.87 -7.31
CA MET A 42 -1.95 -2.98 -6.39
C MET A 42 -1.44 -2.47 -5.05
N GLU A 43 -2.19 -2.77 -3.99
CA GLU A 43 -1.77 -2.47 -2.63
C GLU A 43 -0.64 -3.40 -2.17
N ILE A 44 0.27 -2.86 -1.36
CA ILE A 44 1.22 -3.68 -0.61
C ILE A 44 0.54 -4.21 0.65
N MET A 45 0.45 -5.53 0.75
CA MET A 45 -0.51 -6.21 1.62
C MET A 45 0.09 -6.70 2.94
N ASP A 46 -0.81 -6.97 3.87
CA ASP A 46 -0.62 -7.82 5.06
C ASP A 46 -0.48 -9.33 4.72
N TYR A 47 -0.08 -9.66 3.49
CA TYR A 47 -0.05 -11.03 2.99
C TYR A 47 1.21 -11.34 2.16
N PRO A 48 1.87 -12.51 2.36
CA PRO A 48 3.17 -12.80 1.76
C PRO A 48 3.25 -12.70 0.24
N LEU A 49 2.15 -12.90 -0.50
CA LEU A 49 2.17 -12.80 -1.96
C LEU A 49 2.51 -11.40 -2.46
N MET A 50 2.13 -10.36 -1.69
CA MET A 50 2.18 -8.96 -2.12
C MET A 50 2.66 -8.03 -1.00
N ASN A 51 3.51 -8.51 -0.10
CA ASN A 51 3.99 -7.75 1.06
C ASN A 51 5.17 -6.81 0.80
N SER A 52 5.54 -6.54 -0.46
CA SER A 52 6.58 -5.58 -0.81
C SER A 52 6.34 -4.95 -2.18
N ILE A 53 6.87 -3.74 -2.38
CA ILE A 53 6.88 -3.03 -3.68
C ILE A 53 7.58 -3.88 -4.73
N SER A 54 8.69 -4.54 -4.39
CA SER A 54 9.41 -5.45 -5.28
C SER A 54 8.52 -6.57 -5.84
N LYS A 55 7.63 -7.16 -5.02
CA LYS A 55 6.68 -8.17 -5.48
C LYS A 55 5.66 -7.58 -6.44
N ALA A 56 5.10 -6.42 -6.12
CA ALA A 56 4.16 -5.74 -6.99
C ALA A 56 4.80 -5.29 -8.32
N LEU A 57 6.06 -4.84 -8.30
CA LEU A 57 6.85 -4.54 -9.49
C LEU A 57 7.08 -5.80 -10.35
N GLY A 58 7.24 -6.97 -9.74
CA GLY A 58 7.27 -8.24 -10.47
C GLY A 58 6.00 -8.48 -11.30
N TYR A 59 4.82 -8.21 -10.72
CA TYR A 59 3.55 -8.25 -11.47
C TYR A 59 3.44 -7.14 -12.50
N ALA A 60 3.89 -5.91 -12.18
CA ALA A 60 3.89 -4.79 -13.11
C ALA A 60 4.73 -5.09 -14.35
N HIS A 61 5.92 -5.69 -14.17
CA HIS A 61 6.79 -6.12 -15.25
C HIS A 61 6.15 -7.24 -16.09
N TYR A 62 5.56 -8.25 -15.44
CA TYR A 62 4.86 -9.34 -16.13
C TYR A 62 3.68 -8.84 -16.98
N LEU A 63 2.90 -7.90 -16.47
CA LEU A 63 1.73 -7.35 -17.16
C LEU A 63 2.09 -6.31 -18.21
N ASN A 64 3.16 -5.54 -17.98
CA ASN A 64 3.66 -4.47 -18.84
C ASN A 64 2.54 -3.57 -19.41
N ASN A 65 1.68 -3.06 -18.52
CA ASN A 65 0.47 -2.34 -18.91
C ASN A 65 0.33 -1.03 -18.11
N PRO A 66 0.05 0.12 -18.77
CA PRO A 66 -0.01 1.42 -18.09
C PRO A 66 -1.16 1.55 -17.07
N TRP A 67 -2.19 0.71 -17.19
CA TRP A 67 -3.34 0.71 -16.28
C TRP A 67 -3.14 -0.18 -15.05
N PHE A 68 -1.97 -0.81 -14.91
CA PHE A 68 -1.55 -1.47 -13.67
C PHE A 68 -0.42 -0.69 -13.00
N GLN A 69 -0.68 -0.20 -11.80
CA GLN A 69 0.24 0.64 -11.02
C GLN A 69 0.30 0.18 -9.56
N LEU A 70 1.05 0.87 -8.71
CA LEU A 70 1.27 0.49 -7.31
C LEU A 70 0.62 1.49 -6.35
N TYR A 71 0.10 0.95 -5.24
CA TYR A 71 -0.51 1.70 -4.14
C TYR A 71 0.10 1.24 -2.81
N PRO A 72 1.36 1.59 -2.49
CA PRO A 72 1.98 1.16 -1.26
C PRO A 72 1.24 1.67 -0.02
N ASP A 73 1.09 0.76 0.93
CA ASP A 73 0.75 1.05 2.31
C ASP A 73 2.04 0.99 3.13
N ILE A 74 2.47 2.14 3.66
CA ILE A 74 3.74 2.21 4.41
C ILE A 74 3.68 1.47 5.74
N GLY A 75 2.48 1.24 6.29
CA GLY A 75 2.25 0.37 7.42
C GLY A 75 2.55 -1.07 7.06
N ASN A 76 1.78 -1.63 6.12
CA ASN A 76 1.96 -3.01 5.67
C ASN A 76 3.40 -3.25 5.22
N LEU A 77 4.01 -2.34 4.45
CA LEU A 77 5.39 -2.46 3.97
C LEU A 77 6.42 -2.55 5.13
N SER A 78 6.17 -1.85 6.25
CA SER A 78 7.07 -1.80 7.42
C SER A 78 6.86 -2.95 8.41
N ALA A 79 5.75 -3.67 8.34
CA ALA A 79 5.44 -4.78 9.24
C ALA A 79 6.10 -6.12 8.87
N TRP A 80 6.98 -6.12 7.86
CA TRP A 80 7.78 -7.25 7.41
C TRP A 80 9.28 -6.89 7.39
N ASP A 81 10.13 -7.86 7.05
CA ASP A 81 11.59 -7.69 6.95
C ASP A 81 12.02 -7.01 5.63
N ASN A 82 11.34 -5.94 5.23
CA ASN A 82 11.66 -5.16 4.03
C ASN A 82 12.64 -4.02 4.33
N ASP A 83 13.50 -3.66 3.37
CA ASP A 83 14.15 -2.34 3.37
C ASP A 83 13.15 -1.31 2.82
N VAL A 84 12.36 -0.73 3.71
CA VAL A 84 11.24 0.16 3.35
C VAL A 84 11.67 1.33 2.48
N GLN A 85 12.83 1.93 2.75
CA GLN A 85 13.26 3.13 2.03
C GLN A 85 13.71 2.76 0.61
N MET A 86 14.45 1.67 0.47
CA MET A 86 14.83 1.14 -0.85
C MET A 86 13.60 0.76 -1.67
N GLU A 87 12.61 0.13 -1.05
CA GLU A 87 11.35 -0.27 -1.70
C GLU A 87 10.58 0.95 -2.24
N LEU A 88 10.43 2.01 -1.44
CA LEU A 88 9.75 3.24 -1.85
C LEU A 88 10.46 3.92 -3.04
N GLN A 89 11.80 3.98 -3.01
CA GLN A 89 12.58 4.51 -4.13
C GLN A 89 12.44 3.65 -5.39
N ALA A 90 12.50 2.32 -5.25
CA ALA A 90 12.36 1.40 -6.38
C ALA A 90 11.00 1.51 -7.08
N GLY A 91 9.94 1.80 -6.33
CA GLY A 91 8.58 1.92 -6.84
C GLY A 91 8.23 3.26 -7.48
N ILE A 92 9.05 4.30 -7.35
CA ILE A 92 8.62 5.71 -7.55
C ILE A 92 7.92 6.00 -8.89
N GLY A 93 8.34 5.36 -9.98
CA GLY A 93 7.72 5.52 -11.31
C GLY A 93 6.34 4.85 -11.46
N HIS A 94 5.95 4.03 -10.50
CA HIS A 94 4.70 3.27 -10.48
C HIS A 94 3.76 3.64 -9.33
N ILE A 95 4.22 4.39 -8.32
CA ILE A 95 3.42 4.76 -7.15
C ILE A 95 2.42 5.86 -7.56
N VAL A 96 1.13 5.56 -7.46
CA VAL A 96 0.05 6.49 -7.83
C VAL A 96 -0.74 7.04 -6.65
N ALA A 97 -0.63 6.39 -5.48
CA ALA A 97 -1.23 6.80 -4.22
C ALA A 97 -0.48 6.10 -3.07
N VAL A 98 -0.54 6.65 -1.85
CA VAL A 98 0.12 6.07 -0.66
C VAL A 98 -0.88 5.97 0.50
N HIS A 99 -1.04 4.77 1.06
CA HIS A 99 -1.77 4.56 2.31
C HIS A 99 -0.85 4.84 3.49
N VAL A 100 -1.38 5.55 4.49
CA VAL A 100 -0.71 5.98 5.70
C VAL A 100 -1.47 5.42 6.88
N LYS A 101 -0.93 4.38 7.50
CA LYS A 101 -1.35 3.81 8.78
C LYS A 101 -0.13 3.31 9.54
N ASP A 102 -0.30 3.07 10.84
CA ASP A 102 0.74 2.43 11.65
C ASP A 102 0.47 0.93 11.80
N THR A 103 1.52 0.16 12.07
CA THR A 103 1.46 -1.30 12.19
C THR A 103 2.55 -1.83 13.13
N LYS A 104 2.45 -3.09 13.52
CA LYS A 104 3.51 -3.86 14.18
C LYS A 104 3.72 -5.17 13.41
N PRO A 105 4.86 -5.87 13.57
CA PRO A 105 5.04 -7.19 13.00
C PRO A 105 3.88 -8.13 13.38
N GLY A 106 3.14 -8.62 12.37
CA GLY A 106 1.97 -9.46 12.56
C GLY A 106 0.67 -8.76 12.98
N VAL A 107 0.66 -7.43 13.17
CA VAL A 107 -0.52 -6.64 13.52
C VAL A 107 -0.68 -5.48 12.53
N PHE A 108 -1.59 -5.67 11.57
CA PHE A 108 -1.74 -4.80 10.41
C PHE A 108 -2.92 -3.82 10.49
N LYS A 109 -3.73 -3.90 11.55
CA LYS A 109 -4.95 -3.08 11.71
C LYS A 109 -5.01 -2.51 13.12
N ASN A 110 -5.62 -1.33 13.25
CA ASN A 110 -5.94 -0.68 14.51
C ASN A 110 -4.73 -0.44 15.45
N VAL A 111 -3.53 -0.24 14.88
CA VAL A 111 -2.39 0.26 15.65
C VAL A 111 -2.48 1.79 15.65
N PRO A 112 -2.58 2.44 16.82
CA PRO A 112 -2.60 3.90 16.90
C PRO A 112 -1.32 4.50 16.30
N PHE A 113 -1.45 5.66 15.64
CA PHE A 113 -0.30 6.38 15.09
C PHE A 113 0.74 6.70 16.15
N GLY A 114 1.99 6.28 15.90
CA GLY A 114 3.13 6.49 16.80
C GLY A 114 3.34 5.34 17.80
N GLU A 115 2.45 4.34 17.82
CA GLU A 115 2.61 3.16 18.67
C GLU A 115 3.17 1.94 17.92
N GLY A 116 3.30 2.01 16.60
CA GLY A 116 3.83 0.94 15.78
C GLY A 116 5.30 1.12 15.41
N VAL A 117 5.67 0.58 14.25
CA VAL A 117 7.07 0.52 13.77
C VAL A 117 7.32 1.37 12.53
N VAL A 118 6.31 2.09 12.04
CA VAL A 118 6.45 2.91 10.83
C VAL A 118 7.27 4.16 11.14
N ASP A 119 8.40 4.31 10.46
CA ASP A 119 9.19 5.55 10.45
C ASP A 119 8.57 6.53 9.44
N PHE A 120 7.50 7.22 9.87
CA PHE A 120 6.70 8.09 8.99
C PHE A 120 7.52 9.21 8.36
N GLU A 121 8.33 9.93 9.16
CA GLU A 121 9.15 11.04 8.69
C GLU A 121 10.10 10.58 7.58
N ARG A 122 10.80 9.46 7.80
CA ARG A 122 11.72 8.92 6.80
C ARG A 122 11.02 8.42 5.54
N CYS A 123 9.84 7.81 5.67
CA CYS A 123 9.04 7.40 4.51
C CYS A 123 8.60 8.61 3.67
N PHE A 124 8.13 9.68 4.32
CA PHE A 124 7.72 10.92 3.63
C PHE A 124 8.91 11.64 3.01
N GLU A 125 10.05 11.71 3.71
CA GLU A 125 11.30 12.24 3.19
C GLU A 125 11.73 11.49 1.93
N THR A 126 11.78 10.16 1.98
CA THR A 126 12.14 9.31 0.84
C THR A 126 11.22 9.55 -0.37
N LEU A 127 9.90 9.57 -0.15
CA LEU A 127 8.92 9.81 -1.22
C LEU A 127 9.10 11.22 -1.83
N LYS A 128 9.24 12.24 -0.98
CA LYS A 128 9.44 13.63 -1.40
C LYS A 128 10.74 13.81 -2.19
N GLN A 129 11.87 13.29 -1.69
CA GLN A 129 13.16 13.37 -2.35
C GLN A 129 13.20 12.58 -3.67
N SER A 130 12.42 11.50 -3.76
CA SER A 130 12.26 10.73 -5.00
C SER A 130 11.33 11.39 -6.02
N GLY A 131 10.67 12.50 -5.66
CA GLY A 131 9.80 13.28 -6.56
C GLY A 131 8.34 12.85 -6.55
N TYR A 132 7.88 12.12 -5.54
CA TYR A 132 6.46 11.78 -5.41
C TYR A 132 5.61 13.04 -5.19
N CYS A 133 4.58 13.21 -6.01
CA CYS A 133 3.64 14.33 -5.94
C CYS A 133 2.17 13.87 -5.89
N GLY A 134 1.93 12.59 -5.61
CA GLY A 134 0.60 12.01 -5.54
C GLY A 134 -0.08 12.17 -4.17
N PRO A 135 -1.32 11.68 -4.04
CA PRO A 135 -2.10 11.77 -2.81
C PRO A 135 -1.59 10.82 -1.72
N TYR A 136 -1.90 11.17 -0.48
CA TYR A 136 -1.72 10.33 0.70
C TYR A 136 -3.06 10.12 1.39
N LEU A 137 -3.48 8.88 1.61
CA LEU A 137 -4.71 8.51 2.31
C LEU A 137 -4.38 8.05 3.73
N ILE A 138 -4.97 8.65 4.76
CA ILE A 138 -4.91 8.14 6.13
C ILE A 138 -5.91 6.99 6.26
N GLU A 139 -5.42 5.76 6.45
CA GLU A 139 -6.28 4.60 6.69
C GLU A 139 -6.45 4.38 8.20
N MET A 140 -7.70 4.41 8.66
CA MET A 140 -8.05 4.18 10.06
C MET A 140 -9.49 3.69 10.20
N TRP A 141 -9.78 2.96 11.28
CA TRP A 141 -11.11 2.44 11.60
C TRP A 141 -11.65 3.11 12.87
N SER A 142 -11.85 4.43 12.82
CA SER A 142 -12.42 5.20 13.94
C SER A 142 -13.96 5.12 14.03
N GLU A 143 -14.61 4.39 13.12
CA GLU A 143 -16.08 4.31 13.03
C GLU A 143 -16.78 3.82 14.31
N THR A 144 -16.09 3.03 15.13
CA THR A 144 -16.60 2.51 16.41
C THR A 144 -16.11 3.31 17.62
N ALA A 145 -15.35 4.39 17.42
CA ALA A 145 -14.90 5.25 18.51
C ALA A 145 -16.08 6.06 19.10
N GLU A 146 -15.93 6.53 20.33
CA GLU A 146 -16.93 7.41 20.97
C GLU A 146 -17.12 8.71 20.19
N ASP A 147 -16.01 9.27 19.67
CA ASP A 147 -16.02 10.42 18.76
C ASP A 147 -15.09 10.14 17.55
N PRO A 148 -15.63 9.57 16.46
CA PRO A 148 -14.86 9.27 15.26
C PRO A 148 -14.22 10.51 14.61
N ALA A 149 -14.87 11.67 14.72
CA ALA A 149 -14.39 12.90 14.11
C ALA A 149 -13.17 13.45 14.87
N ALA A 150 -13.19 13.40 16.20
CA ALA A 150 -12.03 13.78 17.02
C ALA A 150 -10.81 12.91 16.72
N GLU A 151 -10.99 11.60 16.56
CA GLU A 151 -9.89 10.67 16.21
C GLU A 151 -9.29 10.98 14.84
N VAL A 152 -10.13 11.28 13.83
CA VAL A 152 -9.65 11.70 12.49
C VAL A 152 -8.87 13.01 12.56
N VAL A 153 -9.32 13.99 13.34
CA VAL A 153 -8.60 15.26 13.51
C VAL A 153 -7.24 15.02 14.17
N LYS A 154 -7.18 14.20 15.21
CA LYS A 154 -5.94 13.84 15.90
C LYS A 154 -4.93 13.17 14.95
N ALA A 155 -5.37 12.19 14.16
CA ALA A 155 -4.52 11.52 13.17
C ALA A 155 -4.02 12.49 12.08
N ARG A 156 -4.89 13.40 11.61
CA ARG A 156 -4.52 14.44 10.64
C ARG A 156 -3.44 15.38 11.18
N MET A 157 -3.54 15.78 12.44
CA MET A 157 -2.53 16.65 13.07
C MET A 157 -1.19 15.92 13.25
N ALA A 158 -1.21 14.64 13.64
CA ALA A 158 0.01 13.83 13.72
C ALA A 158 0.73 13.77 12.36
N LYS A 159 -0.02 13.50 11.28
CA LYS A 159 0.53 13.52 9.91
C LYS A 159 1.08 14.89 9.51
N ALA A 160 0.35 15.97 9.79
CA ALA A 160 0.80 17.32 9.43
C ALA A 160 2.15 17.65 10.07
N GLY A 161 2.34 17.31 11.35
CA GLY A 161 3.63 17.46 12.03
C GLY A 161 4.75 16.63 11.39
N MET A 162 4.47 15.40 10.97
CA MET A 162 5.44 14.53 10.29
C MET A 162 5.84 15.04 8.89
N VAL A 163 4.91 15.70 8.18
CA VAL A 163 5.17 16.26 6.84
C VAL A 163 5.90 17.61 6.91
N GLU A 164 5.64 18.43 7.93
CA GLU A 164 6.38 19.68 8.14
C GLU A 164 7.83 19.45 8.60
N ALA A 165 8.11 18.32 9.25
CA ALA A 165 9.45 17.93 9.68
C ALA A 165 10.35 17.37 8.56
N ALA A 166 9.77 16.96 7.42
CA ALA A 166 10.44 16.35 6.26
C ALA A 166 10.50 17.31 5.05
#